data_AF-A0A644TH57-F1
#
_entry.id   AF-A0A644TH57-F1
#
_cell.length_a   1.000
_cell.length_b   1.000
_cell.length_c   1.000
_cell.angle_alpha   90.00
_cell.angle_beta   90.00
_cell.angle_gamma   90.00
#
_symmetry.space_group_name_H-M   'P 1'
#
loop_
_entity.id
_entity.type
_entity.pdbx_description
1 polymer ?
#
loop_
_entity_poly.entity_id
_entity_poly.type
_entity_poly.pdbx_seq_one_letter_code
_entity_poly.pdbx_strand_id
1 'polypeptide(L)'
;MKSNVQKILFWILLVFLVVGIIYPVVGLFAIICMLAPVIISPYKGRYWCGNFCPRGSFYDNVMAKISLKKPIPAFFRSTGLRIFMVIFIMGVFGVQMYGAWGDLAAMGAVFVQIILITTIVGIVLGILYHQRTWCSFCPMGTLASWFSAKPKPMPLVVDNSCVNCKVCTTVCPLQLSPYTEKGSTVGFTHSDCLKCSRCVEKCPKKALAFHHR
;
A
#
# COMPACT_ATOMS: atom_id res chain seq x y z
N MET A 1 9.15 7.21 13.38
CA MET A 1 10.42 6.59 12.94
C MET A 1 10.10 5.49 11.94
N LYS A 2 10.77 5.42 10.77
CA LYS A 2 10.71 4.18 9.97
C LYS A 2 11.24 3.06 10.85
N SER A 3 10.40 2.09 11.22
CA SER A 3 10.82 1.00 12.09
C SER A 3 11.97 0.23 11.43
N ASN A 4 12.90 -0.31 12.20
CA ASN A 4 13.99 -1.14 11.65
C ASN A 4 13.44 -2.30 10.79
N VAL A 5 12.23 -2.76 11.10
CA VAL A 5 11.44 -3.73 10.32
C VAL A 5 11.24 -3.29 8.86
N GLN A 6 10.94 -2.01 8.59
CA GLN A 6 10.78 -1.52 7.22
C GLN A 6 12.10 -1.63 6.43
N LYS A 7 13.25 -1.34 7.03
CA LYS A 7 14.56 -1.46 6.34
C LYS A 7 14.84 -2.92 5.93
N ILE A 8 14.48 -3.87 6.80
CA ILE A 8 14.66 -5.32 6.55
C ILE A 8 13.70 -5.81 5.46
N LEU A 9 12.44 -5.35 5.48
CA LEU A 9 11.40 -5.76 4.52
C LEU A 9 11.74 -5.43 3.05
N PHE A 10 12.53 -4.38 2.80
CA PHE A 10 13.01 -4.07 1.46
C PHE A 10 13.98 -5.14 0.93
N TRP A 11 14.92 -5.58 1.78
CA TRP A 11 15.86 -6.65 1.43
C TRP A 11 15.14 -7.97 1.18
N ILE A 12 14.11 -8.28 1.98
CA ILE A 12 13.28 -9.47 1.78
C ILE A 12 12.65 -9.49 0.38
N LEU A 13 12.18 -8.35 -0.15
CA LEU A 13 11.63 -8.30 -1.51
C LEU A 13 12.69 -8.58 -2.57
N LEU A 14 13.89 -7.99 -2.45
CA LEU A 14 14.96 -8.18 -3.42
C LEU A 14 15.47 -9.63 -3.41
N VAL A 15 15.70 -10.19 -2.23
CA VAL A 15 16.08 -11.61 -2.08
C VAL A 15 14.99 -12.51 -2.65
N PHE A 16 13.71 -12.22 -2.38
CA PHE A 16 12.59 -12.99 -2.94
C PHE A 16 12.55 -12.96 -4.47
N LEU A 17 12.81 -11.81 -5.09
CA LEU A 17 12.83 -11.70 -6.56
C LEU A 17 14.02 -12.45 -7.17
N VAL A 18 15.22 -12.34 -6.58
CA VAL A 18 16.41 -13.03 -7.07
C VAL A 18 16.27 -14.55 -6.90
N VAL A 19 15.87 -14.99 -5.70
CA VAL A 19 15.67 -16.41 -5.40
C VAL A 19 14.49 -16.97 -6.19
N GLY A 20 13.41 -16.20 -6.36
CA GLY A 20 12.22 -16.63 -7.11
C GLY A 20 12.47 -16.84 -8.61
N ILE A 21 13.47 -16.18 -9.19
CA ILE A 21 13.89 -16.43 -10.58
C ILE A 21 14.68 -17.74 -10.69
N ILE A 22 15.48 -18.09 -9.67
CA ILE A 22 16.30 -19.31 -9.64
C ILE A 22 15.49 -20.53 -9.18
N TYR A 23 14.59 -20.33 -8.21
CA TYR A 23 13.74 -21.34 -7.57
C TYR A 23 12.28 -20.88 -7.57
N PRO A 24 11.52 -21.18 -8.65
CA PRO A 24 10.15 -20.71 -8.83
C PRO A 24 9.21 -21.08 -7.68
N VAL A 25 9.45 -22.22 -7.02
CA VAL A 25 8.66 -22.73 -5.89
C VAL A 25 8.58 -21.74 -4.73
N VAL A 26 9.60 -20.89 -4.54
CA VAL A 26 9.59 -19.83 -3.52
C VAL A 26 8.48 -18.81 -3.77
N GLY A 27 8.02 -18.68 -5.01
CA GLY A 27 6.86 -17.87 -5.39
C GLY A 27 5.59 -18.15 -4.58
N LEU A 28 5.41 -19.36 -4.08
CA LEU A 28 4.26 -19.72 -3.25
C LEU A 28 4.20 -18.93 -1.93
N PHE A 29 5.34 -18.50 -1.38
CA PHE A 29 5.36 -17.63 -0.19
C PHE A 29 4.71 -16.25 -0.46
N ALA A 30 4.59 -15.83 -1.72
CA ALA A 30 3.87 -14.59 -2.07
C ALA A 30 2.39 -14.63 -1.67
N ILE A 31 1.78 -15.82 -1.59
CA ILE A 31 0.39 -16.01 -1.17
C ILE A 31 0.18 -15.38 0.21
N ILE A 32 1.11 -15.61 1.14
CA ILE A 32 1.06 -15.05 2.49
C ILE A 32 1.04 -13.52 2.42
N CYS A 33 1.89 -12.92 1.59
CA CYS A 33 1.96 -11.47 1.43
C CYS A 33 0.71 -10.87 0.76
N MET A 34 0.02 -11.62 -0.11
CA MET A 34 -1.22 -11.19 -0.77
C MET A 34 -2.45 -11.35 0.12
N LEU A 35 -2.51 -12.41 0.93
CA LEU A 35 -3.64 -12.66 1.85
C LEU A 35 -3.56 -11.82 3.13
N ALA A 36 -2.36 -11.59 3.68
CA ALA A 36 -2.16 -10.81 4.89
C ALA A 36 -2.87 -9.44 4.91
N PRO A 37 -2.79 -8.57 3.88
CA PRO A 37 -3.49 -7.30 3.89
C PRO A 37 -5.02 -7.45 3.89
N VAL A 38 -5.56 -8.52 3.31
CA VAL A 38 -7.01 -8.78 3.27
C VAL A 38 -7.50 -9.27 4.63
N ILE A 39 -6.78 -10.21 5.25
CA ILE A 39 -7.11 -10.79 6.56
C ILE A 39 -7.01 -9.74 7.68
N ILE A 40 -6.02 -8.84 7.61
CA ILE A 40 -5.79 -7.81 8.63
C ILE A 40 -6.72 -6.60 8.42
N SER A 41 -7.32 -6.45 7.24
CA SER A 41 -8.13 -5.28 6.91
C SER A 41 -9.37 -5.07 7.77
N PRO A 42 -10.14 -6.11 8.14
CA PRO A 42 -11.28 -5.96 9.05
C PRO A 42 -10.90 -5.30 10.38
N TYR A 43 -9.77 -5.68 10.97
CA TYR A 43 -9.36 -5.22 12.30
C TYR A 43 -8.50 -3.96 12.28
N LYS A 44 -7.65 -3.81 11.27
CA LYS A 44 -6.65 -2.73 11.21
C LYS A 44 -6.68 -1.94 9.90
N GLY A 45 -7.63 -2.20 9.01
CA GLY A 45 -7.70 -1.58 7.68
C GLY A 45 -6.40 -1.76 6.90
N ARG A 46 -6.00 -0.75 6.12
CA ARG A 46 -4.79 -0.81 5.28
C ARG A 46 -3.46 -0.64 6.04
N TYR A 47 -3.41 -0.94 7.34
CA TYR A 47 -2.20 -0.86 8.18
C TYR A 47 -1.05 -1.70 7.62
N TRP A 48 -1.34 -2.89 7.07
CA TRP A 48 -0.33 -3.76 6.45
C TRP A 48 0.41 -3.06 5.30
N CYS A 49 -0.33 -2.36 4.43
CA CYS A 49 0.22 -1.65 3.27
C CYS A 49 1.17 -0.51 3.67
N GLY A 50 0.94 0.11 4.84
CA GLY A 50 1.76 1.18 5.39
C GLY A 50 3.00 0.68 6.15
N ASN A 51 2.89 -0.42 6.88
CA ASN A 51 3.88 -0.82 7.88
C ASN A 51 4.65 -2.11 7.54
N PHE A 52 4.01 -3.09 6.90
CA PHE A 52 4.58 -4.43 6.69
C PHE A 52 4.78 -4.81 5.22
N CYS A 53 4.17 -4.10 4.27
CA CYS A 53 4.29 -4.43 2.86
C CYS A 53 5.75 -4.28 2.37
N PRO A 54 6.41 -5.37 1.90
CA PRO A 54 7.81 -5.35 1.43
C PRO A 54 8.00 -4.37 0.27
N ARG A 55 7.10 -4.43 -0.71
CA ARG A 55 7.07 -3.51 -1.86
C ARG A 55 6.82 -2.06 -1.46
N GLY A 56 5.98 -1.84 -0.46
CA GLY A 56 5.75 -0.50 0.07
C GLY A 56 7.01 0.10 0.68
N SER A 57 7.74 -0.72 1.44
CA SER A 57 9.01 -0.32 2.03
C SER A 57 10.08 -0.02 0.98
N PHE A 58 10.15 -0.84 -0.08
CA PHE A 58 11.02 -0.60 -1.24
C PHE A 58 10.81 0.80 -1.82
N TYR A 59 9.55 1.17 -2.09
CA TYR A 59 9.22 2.48 -2.64
C TYR A 59 9.59 3.63 -1.69
N ASP A 60 9.35 3.49 -0.39
CA ASP A 60 9.67 4.56 0.56
C ASP A 60 11.16 4.71 0.84
N ASN A 61 11.98 3.68 0.68
CA ASN A 61 13.42 3.74 0.99
C ASN A 61 14.26 4.09 -0.23
N VAL A 62 13.93 3.53 -1.40
CA VAL A 62 14.68 3.73 -2.64
C VAL A 62 14.03 4.81 -3.49
N MET A 63 12.75 4.65 -3.84
CA MET A 63 12.09 5.59 -4.76
C MET A 63 11.82 6.95 -4.13
N ALA A 64 11.73 7.06 -2.80
CA ALA A 64 11.65 8.37 -2.13
C ALA A 64 12.79 9.33 -2.49
N LYS A 65 13.98 8.79 -2.80
CA LYS A 65 15.19 9.57 -3.14
C LYS A 65 15.27 9.93 -4.62
N ILE A 66 14.64 9.14 -5.49
CA ILE A 66 14.78 9.23 -6.96
C ILE A 66 13.52 9.85 -7.61
N SER A 67 12.37 9.79 -6.95
CA SER A 67 11.08 10.24 -7.49
C SER A 67 11.06 11.75 -7.79
N LEU A 68 10.41 12.13 -8.91
CA LEU A 68 10.19 13.52 -9.32
C LEU A 68 9.24 14.30 -8.38
N LYS A 69 8.67 13.64 -7.36
CA LYS A 69 7.76 14.22 -6.34
C LYS A 69 6.56 14.98 -6.93
N LYS A 70 6.18 14.69 -8.18
CA LYS A 70 4.97 15.25 -8.80
C LYS A 70 3.73 14.68 -8.11
N PRO A 71 2.62 15.44 -8.03
CA PRO A 71 1.39 14.95 -7.44
C PRO A 71 0.83 13.77 -8.23
N ILE A 72 0.20 12.83 -7.52
CA ILE A 72 -0.47 11.69 -8.14
C ILE A 72 -1.68 12.23 -8.89
N PRO A 73 -1.76 12.09 -10.23
CA PRO A 73 -2.89 12.62 -10.99
C PRO A 73 -4.19 11.92 -10.57
N ALA A 74 -5.29 12.66 -10.62
CA ALA A 74 -6.61 12.20 -10.15
C ALA A 74 -7.06 10.90 -10.85
N PHE A 75 -6.63 10.69 -12.09
CA PHE A 75 -6.89 9.48 -12.86
C PHE A 75 -6.49 8.18 -12.11
N PHE A 76 -5.29 8.15 -11.49
CA PHE A 76 -4.82 6.99 -10.73
C PHE A 76 -5.53 6.77 -9.38
N ARG A 77 -6.41 7.70 -8.98
CA ARG A 77 -7.26 7.57 -7.79
C ARG A 77 -8.70 7.23 -8.13
N SER A 78 -9.10 7.29 -9.40
CA SER A 78 -10.46 7.01 -9.83
C SER A 78 -10.90 5.58 -9.48
N THR A 79 -12.14 5.42 -9.02
CA THR A 79 -12.70 4.11 -8.66
C THR A 79 -12.79 3.20 -9.88
N GLY A 80 -13.09 3.76 -11.06
CA GLY A 80 -13.15 3.01 -12.32
C GLY A 80 -11.82 2.35 -12.67
N LEU A 81 -10.71 3.09 -12.66
CA LEU A 81 -9.39 2.52 -12.94
C LEU A 81 -8.99 1.47 -11.90
N ARG A 82 -9.35 1.66 -10.63
CA ARG A 82 -9.08 0.67 -9.57
C ARG A 82 -9.81 -0.65 -9.82
N ILE A 83 -11.09 -0.58 -10.16
CA ILE A 83 -11.90 -1.78 -10.47
C ILE A 83 -11.34 -2.46 -11.72
N PHE A 84 -11.05 -1.68 -12.77
CA PHE A 84 -10.44 -2.19 -13.99
C PHE A 84 -9.12 -2.93 -13.70
N MET A 85 -8.21 -2.33 -12.93
CA MET A 85 -6.93 -2.95 -12.57
C MET A 85 -7.09 -4.20 -11.70
N VAL A 86 -8.08 -4.24 -10.80
CA VAL A 86 -8.38 -5.45 -10.01
C VAL A 86 -8.86 -6.57 -10.92
N ILE A 87 -9.84 -6.31 -11.78
CA ILE A 87 -10.40 -7.31 -12.71
C ILE A 87 -9.31 -7.79 -13.67
N PHE A 88 -8.50 -6.87 -14.21
CA PHE A 88 -7.43 -7.21 -15.14
C PHE A 88 -6.36 -8.11 -14.49
N ILE A 89 -5.80 -7.69 -13.35
CA ILE A 89 -4.70 -8.44 -12.71
C ILE A 89 -5.21 -9.76 -12.12
N MET A 90 -6.39 -9.78 -11.48
CA MET A 90 -6.97 -11.01 -10.94
C MET A 90 -7.45 -11.96 -12.04
N GLY A 91 -7.93 -11.43 -13.17
CA GLY A 91 -8.29 -12.22 -14.35
C GLY A 91 -7.08 -12.91 -14.97
N VAL A 92 -6.02 -12.14 -15.28
CA VAL A 92 -4.76 -12.70 -15.82
C VAL A 92 -4.15 -13.70 -14.82
N PHE A 93 -4.12 -13.36 -13.53
CA PHE A 93 -3.64 -14.27 -12.50
C PHE A 93 -4.45 -15.56 -12.44
N GLY A 94 -5.78 -15.48 -12.51
CA GLY A 94 -6.67 -16.64 -12.51
C GLY A 94 -6.47 -17.55 -13.72
N VAL A 95 -6.34 -16.97 -14.92
CA VAL A 95 -6.08 -17.73 -16.16
C VAL A 95 -4.72 -18.43 -16.11
N GLN A 96 -3.67 -17.70 -15.70
CA GLN A 96 -2.32 -18.26 -15.57
C GLN A 96 -2.26 -19.37 -14.51
N MET A 97 -2.98 -19.21 -13.39
CA MET A 97 -3.03 -20.22 -12.33
C MET A 97 -3.78 -21.47 -12.78
N TYR A 98 -4.87 -21.32 -13.55
CA TYR A 98 -5.59 -22.44 -14.13
C TYR A 98 -4.73 -23.22 -15.14
N GLY A 99 -3.95 -22.52 -15.97
CA GLY A 99 -3.01 -23.16 -16.90
C GLY A 99 -1.81 -23.84 -16.22
N ALA A 100 -1.39 -23.35 -15.06
CA ALA A 100 -0.30 -23.91 -14.26
C ALA A 100 -0.77 -24.98 -13.25
N TRP A 101 -2.03 -25.41 -13.32
CA TRP A 101 -2.61 -26.34 -12.35
C TRP A 101 -1.89 -27.70 -12.41
N GLY A 102 -1.38 -28.14 -11.26
CA GLY A 102 -0.69 -29.43 -11.13
C GLY A 102 0.84 -29.36 -11.05
N ASP A 103 1.47 -28.23 -11.39
CA ASP A 103 2.92 -28.04 -11.26
C ASP A 103 3.23 -26.91 -10.26
N LEU A 104 3.84 -27.27 -9.12
CA LEU A 104 4.22 -26.34 -8.06
C LEU A 104 5.25 -25.29 -8.53
N ALA A 105 6.14 -25.65 -9.44
CA ALA A 105 7.12 -24.72 -9.99
C ALA A 105 6.46 -23.70 -10.92
N ALA A 106 5.53 -24.16 -11.77
CA ALA A 106 4.78 -23.28 -12.66
C ALA A 106 3.89 -22.30 -11.88
N MET A 107 3.17 -22.78 -10.85
CA MET A 107 2.36 -21.91 -9.99
C MET A 107 3.21 -20.84 -9.29
N GLY A 108 4.37 -21.23 -8.76
CA GLY A 108 5.31 -20.31 -8.14
C GLY A 108 5.87 -19.26 -9.12
N ALA A 109 6.18 -19.66 -10.35
CA ALA A 109 6.66 -18.76 -11.40
C ALA A 109 5.64 -17.65 -11.71
N VAL A 110 4.34 -17.96 -11.75
CA VAL A 110 3.27 -16.97 -11.98
C VAL A 110 3.30 -15.87 -10.92
N PHE A 111 3.48 -16.23 -9.64
CA PHE A 111 3.58 -15.26 -8.55
C PHE A 111 4.83 -14.38 -8.66
N VAL A 112 5.98 -14.96 -9.00
CA VAL A 112 7.22 -14.19 -9.18
C VAL A 112 7.08 -13.23 -10.35
N GLN A 113 6.57 -13.71 -11.49
CA GLN A 113 6.36 -12.89 -12.69
C GLN A 113 5.41 -11.73 -12.46
N ILE A 114 4.26 -11.96 -11.82
CA ILE A 114 3.30 -10.88 -11.56
C ILE A 114 3.87 -9.84 -10.59
N ILE A 115 4.61 -10.27 -9.56
CA ILE A 115 5.27 -9.35 -8.63
C ILE A 115 6.37 -8.57 -9.35
N LEU A 116 7.16 -9.22 -10.19
CA LEU A 116 8.23 -8.59 -10.95
C LEU A 116 7.69 -7.54 -11.91
N ILE A 117 6.73 -7.89 -12.77
CA ILE A 117 6.11 -6.97 -13.74
C ILE A 117 5.47 -5.79 -13.01
N THR A 118 4.65 -6.05 -11.98
CA THR A 118 4.00 -4.96 -11.23
C THR A 118 4.97 -4.10 -10.45
N THR A 119 6.13 -4.63 -10.04
CA THR A 119 7.20 -3.85 -9.40
C THR A 119 7.92 -2.97 -10.40
N ILE A 120 8.20 -3.46 -11.62
CA ILE A 120 8.78 -2.65 -12.70
C ILE A 120 7.84 -1.49 -13.05
N VAL A 121 6.55 -1.76 -13.26
CA VAL A 121 5.54 -0.74 -13.54
C VAL A 121 5.48 0.28 -12.39
N GLY A 122 5.50 -0.18 -11.15
CA GLY A 122 5.51 0.71 -9.99
C GLY A 122 6.78 1.53 -9.83
N ILE A 123 7.95 1.03 -10.25
CA ILE A 123 9.20 1.80 -10.31
C ILE A 123 9.08 2.92 -11.35
N VAL A 124 8.64 2.59 -12.57
CA VAL A 124 8.47 3.59 -13.65
C VAL A 124 7.51 4.70 -13.21
N LEU A 125 6.34 4.34 -12.68
CA LEU A 125 5.38 5.32 -12.16
C LEU A 125 5.90 6.08 -10.93
N GLY A 126 6.70 5.41 -10.09
CA GLY A 126 7.32 5.98 -8.91
C GLY A 126 8.34 7.08 -9.27
N ILE A 127 9.12 6.86 -10.33
CA ILE A 127 10.07 7.84 -10.87
C ILE A 127 9.30 9.01 -11.46
N LEU A 128 8.37 8.78 -12.39
CA LEU A 128 7.66 9.82 -13.15
C LEU A 128 6.75 10.70 -12.29
N TYR A 129 6.06 10.12 -11.30
CA TYR A 129 5.10 10.82 -10.46
C TYR A 129 5.58 10.86 -9.00
N HIS A 130 4.96 10.04 -8.14
CA HIS A 130 5.29 9.90 -6.74
C HIS A 130 5.64 8.45 -6.41
N GLN A 131 6.61 8.24 -5.52
CA GLN A 131 7.05 6.92 -5.01
C GLN A 131 5.92 5.92 -4.69
N ARG A 132 4.74 6.39 -4.27
CA ARG A 132 3.60 5.55 -3.84
C ARG A 132 2.41 5.56 -4.80
N THR A 133 2.62 5.98 -6.06
CA THR A 133 1.58 6.02 -7.11
C THR A 133 0.95 4.65 -7.34
N TRP A 134 1.76 3.59 -7.44
CA TRP A 134 1.25 2.22 -7.58
C TRP A 134 0.33 1.78 -6.41
N CYS A 135 0.59 2.28 -5.19
CA CYS A 135 -0.22 1.93 -4.02
C CYS A 135 -1.64 2.53 -4.06
N SER A 136 -1.91 3.54 -4.92
CA SER A 136 -3.25 4.13 -5.03
C SER A 136 -4.23 3.27 -5.82
N PHE A 137 -3.74 2.39 -6.70
CA PHE A 137 -4.58 1.49 -7.50
C PHE A 137 -4.15 0.02 -7.44
N CYS A 138 -3.22 -0.32 -6.54
CA CYS A 138 -2.81 -1.70 -6.29
C CYS A 138 -4.01 -2.60 -5.96
N PRO A 139 -4.18 -3.75 -6.62
CA PRO A 139 -5.35 -4.61 -6.45
C PRO A 139 -5.51 -5.08 -5.01
N MET A 140 -4.43 -5.53 -4.36
CA MET A 140 -4.47 -5.95 -2.95
C MET A 140 -4.83 -4.81 -1.99
N GLY A 141 -4.44 -3.57 -2.32
CA GLY A 141 -4.80 -2.40 -1.52
C GLY A 141 -6.28 -2.03 -1.69
N THR A 142 -6.79 -2.15 -2.91
CA THR A 142 -8.21 -1.96 -3.24
C THR A 142 -9.08 -3.01 -2.56
N LEU A 143 -8.71 -4.29 -2.68
CA LEU A 143 -9.37 -5.41 -1.99
C LEU A 143 -9.35 -5.21 -0.48
N ALA A 144 -8.19 -4.91 0.11
CA ALA A 144 -8.12 -4.59 1.54
C ALA A 144 -9.08 -3.42 1.89
N SER A 145 -9.13 -2.36 1.09
CA SER A 145 -10.04 -1.24 1.37
C SER A 145 -11.53 -1.60 1.30
N TRP A 146 -11.91 -2.58 0.47
CA TRP A 146 -13.27 -3.09 0.35
C TRP A 146 -13.63 -4.05 1.48
N PHE A 147 -12.69 -4.91 1.88
CA PHE A 147 -12.84 -5.85 3.01
C PHE A 147 -12.57 -5.21 4.38
N SER A 148 -12.29 -3.91 4.45
CA SER A 148 -12.20 -3.20 5.74
C SER A 148 -13.57 -3.17 6.42
N ALA A 149 -13.60 -3.42 7.73
CA ALA A 149 -14.84 -3.33 8.51
C ALA A 149 -15.46 -1.93 8.45
N LYS A 150 -16.79 -1.87 8.61
CA LYS A 150 -17.55 -0.64 8.80
C LYS A 150 -18.15 -0.65 10.21
N PRO A 151 -17.90 0.37 11.06
CA PRO A 151 -17.08 1.57 10.81
C PRO A 151 -15.59 1.25 10.68
N LYS A 152 -14.84 2.13 9.99
CA LYS A 152 -13.43 1.84 9.68
C LYS A 152 -12.59 1.75 10.96
N PRO A 153 -11.79 0.68 11.13
CA PRO A 153 -10.95 0.54 12.32
C PRO A 153 -9.88 1.63 12.33
N MET A 154 -9.35 2.01 13.49
CA MET A 154 -8.30 3.03 13.62
C MET A 154 -8.55 4.30 12.78
N PRO A 155 -9.63 5.06 13.04
CA PRO A 155 -9.80 6.39 12.48
C PRO A 155 -8.69 7.31 12.97
N LEU A 156 -8.30 8.26 12.11
CA LEU A 156 -7.36 9.32 12.48
C LEU A 156 -8.15 10.50 13.03
N VAL A 157 -8.07 10.74 14.33
CA VAL A 157 -8.76 11.85 14.99
C VAL A 157 -7.94 13.13 14.81
N VAL A 158 -8.64 14.23 14.51
CA VAL A 158 -8.04 15.55 14.34
C VAL A 158 -8.63 16.48 15.39
N ASP A 159 -7.80 16.82 16.38
CA ASP A 159 -8.18 17.64 17.51
C ASP A 159 -8.41 19.12 17.12
N ASN A 160 -9.17 19.84 17.94
CA ASN A 160 -9.46 21.27 17.74
C ASN A 160 -8.21 22.17 17.81
N SER A 161 -7.12 21.68 18.40
CA SER A 161 -5.79 22.31 18.35
C SER A 161 -5.14 22.34 16.95
N CYS A 162 -5.74 21.69 15.94
CA CYS A 162 -5.27 21.76 14.55
C CYS A 162 -5.37 23.19 13.98
N VAL A 163 -4.24 23.73 13.50
CA VAL A 163 -4.13 25.06 12.90
C VAL A 163 -4.12 25.06 11.36
N ASN A 164 -4.56 23.97 10.72
CA ASN A 164 -4.64 23.85 9.26
C ASN A 164 -3.31 24.12 8.50
N CYS A 165 -2.16 23.82 9.11
CA CYS A 165 -0.83 24.05 8.53
C CYS A 165 -0.48 23.17 7.30
N LYS A 166 -1.34 22.20 6.92
CA LYS A 166 -1.18 21.28 5.77
C LYS A 166 0.09 20.42 5.74
N VAL A 167 0.89 20.41 6.81
CA VAL A 167 2.05 19.52 6.96
C VAL A 167 1.64 18.05 6.82
N CYS A 168 0.49 17.66 7.38
CA CYS A 168 -0.04 16.30 7.30
C CYS A 168 -0.27 15.81 5.86
N THR A 169 -0.66 16.69 4.94
CA THR A 169 -0.85 16.38 3.51
C THR A 169 0.48 16.23 2.79
N THR A 170 1.44 17.10 3.11
CA THR A 170 2.78 17.08 2.51
C THR A 170 3.55 15.80 2.86
N VAL A 171 3.42 15.33 4.10
CA VAL A 171 4.09 14.08 4.55
C VAL A 171 3.30 12.81 4.20
N CYS A 172 2.06 12.95 3.73
CA CYS A 172 1.22 11.81 3.38
C CYS A 172 1.69 11.20 2.05
N PRO A 173 2.07 9.91 2.01
CA PRO A 173 2.53 9.27 0.78
C PRO A 173 1.47 9.19 -0.32
N LEU A 174 0.19 9.28 0.06
CA LEU A 174 -0.95 9.28 -0.85
C LEU A 174 -1.58 10.67 -0.98
N GLN A 175 -0.94 11.70 -0.42
CA GLN A 175 -1.35 13.11 -0.49
C GLN A 175 -2.83 13.29 -0.14
N LEU A 176 -3.22 12.70 0.99
CA LEU A 176 -4.54 12.84 1.59
C LEU A 176 -4.59 14.14 2.42
N SER A 177 -5.79 14.64 2.69
CA SER A 177 -6.02 15.87 3.45
C SER A 177 -6.70 15.64 4.80
N PRO A 178 -6.02 15.05 5.82
CA PRO A 178 -6.64 14.83 7.13
C PRO A 178 -7.16 16.10 7.81
N TYR A 179 -6.52 17.25 7.57
CA TYR A 179 -6.85 18.51 8.25
C TYR A 179 -8.28 19.01 7.99
N THR A 180 -8.96 18.55 6.93
CA THR A 180 -10.33 18.96 6.61
C THR A 180 -11.35 18.40 7.61
N GLU A 181 -11.02 17.30 8.29
CA GLU A 181 -11.89 16.63 9.27
C GLU A 181 -11.62 17.12 10.72
N LYS A 182 -11.27 18.40 10.88
CA LYS A 182 -11.01 19.00 12.20
C LYS A 182 -12.28 18.98 13.05
N GLY A 183 -12.19 18.42 14.27
CA GLY A 183 -13.32 18.36 15.21
C GLY A 183 -14.38 17.32 14.84
N SER A 184 -14.12 16.47 13.84
CA SER A 184 -15.02 15.39 13.46
C SER A 184 -15.05 14.30 14.54
N THR A 185 -16.25 13.96 15.02
CA THR A 185 -16.47 12.91 16.03
C THR A 185 -16.14 11.51 15.50
N VAL A 186 -16.21 11.33 14.18
CA VAL A 186 -15.91 10.05 13.49
C VAL A 186 -14.43 9.95 13.12
N GLY A 187 -13.74 11.09 13.02
CA GLY A 187 -12.37 11.19 12.55
C GLY A 187 -12.21 10.95 11.04
N PHE A 188 -10.99 11.13 10.55
CA PHE A 188 -10.64 10.94 9.14
C PHE A 188 -10.62 9.44 8.77
N THR A 189 -11.64 9.00 8.04
CA THR A 189 -11.91 7.59 7.69
C THR A 189 -11.73 7.27 6.19
N HIS A 190 -10.80 7.95 5.53
CA HIS A 190 -10.55 7.75 4.10
C HIS A 190 -10.06 6.31 3.79
N SER A 191 -10.64 5.68 2.77
CA SER A 191 -10.32 4.30 2.33
C SER A 191 -8.87 4.09 1.94
N ASP A 192 -8.21 5.13 1.48
CA ASP A 192 -6.80 5.07 1.09
C ASP A 192 -5.81 5.31 2.23
N CYS A 193 -6.28 5.64 3.44
CA CYS A 193 -5.36 5.86 4.56
C CYS A 193 -4.58 4.57 4.90
N LEU A 194 -3.25 4.59 4.68
CA LEU A 194 -2.36 3.46 4.98
C LEU A 194 -2.05 3.30 6.48
N LYS A 195 -2.47 4.26 7.32
CA LYS A 195 -2.23 4.25 8.78
C LYS A 195 -0.74 4.07 9.13
N CYS A 196 0.10 4.83 8.44
CA CYS A 196 1.56 4.78 8.59
C CYS A 196 2.12 5.77 9.63
N SER A 197 1.25 6.48 10.36
CA SER A 197 1.61 7.45 11.43
C SER A 197 2.51 8.62 11.06
N ARG A 198 2.91 8.79 9.78
CA ARG A 198 3.73 9.94 9.33
C ARG A 198 3.12 11.30 9.65
N CYS A 199 1.81 11.45 9.49
CA CYS A 199 1.10 12.69 9.79
C CYS A 199 1.06 13.00 11.29
N VAL A 200 0.92 11.97 12.13
CA VAL A 200 0.94 12.08 13.61
C VAL A 200 2.32 12.53 14.07
N GLU A 201 3.38 11.87 13.59
CA GLU A 201 4.76 12.15 13.99
C GLU A 201 5.26 13.54 13.58
N LYS A 202 4.82 14.03 12.41
CA LYS A 202 5.27 15.32 11.86
C LYS A 202 4.35 16.49 12.21
N CYS A 203 3.29 16.25 12.99
CA CYS A 203 2.40 17.32 13.42
C CYS A 203 3.09 18.21 14.46
N PRO A 204 3.29 19.51 14.20
CA PRO A 204 3.98 20.40 15.16
C PRO A 204 3.16 20.63 16.44
N LYS A 205 1.82 20.58 16.34
CA LYS A 205 0.89 20.76 17.47
C LYS A 205 0.43 19.44 18.11
N LYS A 206 0.91 18.29 17.62
CA LYS A 206 0.47 16.95 18.06
C LYS A 206 -1.05 16.77 18.07
N ALA A 207 -1.76 17.45 17.17
CA ALA A 207 -3.22 17.47 17.08
C ALA A 207 -3.83 16.24 16.36
N LEU A 208 -3.01 15.24 16.02
CA LEU A 208 -3.38 14.10 15.19
C LEU A 208 -3.05 12.82 15.96
N ALA A 209 -4.02 11.92 16.12
CA ALA A 209 -3.81 10.63 16.77
C ALA A 209 -4.67 9.52 16.14
N PHE A 210 -4.15 8.29 16.10
CA PHE A 210 -4.95 7.12 15.75
C PHE A 210 -5.60 6.55 17.01
N HIS A 211 -6.93 6.40 16.99
CA HIS A 211 -7.63 5.79 18.11
C HIS A 211 -7.90 4.31 17.80
N HIS A 212 -7.43 3.40 18.65
CA HIS A 212 -7.86 2.00 18.58
C HIS A 212 -9.30 1.93 19.11
N ARG A 213 -10.21 1.35 18.33
CA ARG A 213 -11.55 0.98 18.77
C ARG A 213 -11.59 -0.52 18.93
#